data_AF-A0A5C2SN47-F1
#
_entry.id   AF-A0A5C2SN47-F1
#
_cell.length_a   1.000
_cell.length_b   1.000
_cell.length_c   1.000
_cell.angle_alpha   90.00
_cell.angle_beta   90.00
_cell.angle_gamma   90.00
#
_symmetry.space_group_name_H-M   'P 1'
#
loop_
_entity.id
_entity.type
_entity.pdbx_description
1 polymer ?
#
loop_
_entity_poly.entity_id
_entity_poly.type
_entity_poly.pdbx_seq_one_letter_code
_entity_poly.pdbx_strand_id
1 'polypeptide(L)'
;SLQRRSYPITDGIPNEVYRASADVLVPILGRLFRATFQLQYYPECWKISDTVVLRKPGKTDYTVAKAYRGIALLSCLSKIL
;
A
#
# COMPACT_ATOMS: atom_id res chain seq x y z
N SER A 1 -10.70 2.72 24.99
CA SER A 1 -11.38 2.50 23.69
C SER A 1 -10.48 2.96 22.56
N LEU A 2 -9.56 2.11 22.08
CA LEU A 2 -8.71 2.42 20.93
C LEU A 2 -9.39 1.89 19.67
N GLN A 3 -10.11 2.76 18.96
CA GLN A 3 -10.62 2.45 17.63
C GLN A 3 -9.42 2.12 16.73
N ARG A 4 -9.23 0.83 16.44
CA ARG A 4 -8.40 0.35 15.33
C ARG A 4 -9.04 0.82 14.02
N ARG A 5 -8.89 2.08 13.66
CA ARG A 5 -9.07 2.49 12.27
C ARG A 5 -7.87 1.96 11.51
N SER A 6 -8.04 0.81 10.89
CA SER A 6 -7.11 0.30 9.89
C SER A 6 -7.22 1.19 8.67
N TYR A 7 -6.48 2.29 8.66
CA TYR A 7 -6.40 3.16 7.50
C TYR A 7 -5.69 2.40 6.37
N PRO A 8 -6.17 2.49 5.12
CA PRO A 8 -5.68 1.70 4.00
C PRO A 8 -4.48 2.47 3.44
N ILE A 9 -3.36 2.26 4.12
CA ILE A 9 -2.01 2.10 3.57
C ILE A 9 -1.91 2.57 2.10
N THR A 10 -1.77 3.90 1.95
CA THR A 10 -1.41 4.79 0.81
C THR A 10 -2.46 5.43 -0.09
N ASP A 11 -3.56 4.78 -0.45
CA ASP A 11 -4.56 5.38 -1.36
C ASP A 11 -5.79 5.94 -0.63
N GLY A 12 -5.88 5.70 0.69
CA GLY A 12 -7.02 6.12 1.50
C GLY A 12 -8.29 5.30 1.24
N ILE A 13 -8.23 4.26 0.42
CA ILE A 13 -9.38 3.45 -0.01
C ILE A 13 -9.41 2.14 0.78
N PRO A 14 -10.42 1.89 1.64
CA PRO A 14 -10.48 0.67 2.43
C PRO A 14 -10.44 -0.59 1.58
N ASN A 15 -9.72 -1.62 2.07
CA ASN A 15 -9.68 -2.96 1.46
C ASN A 15 -11.09 -3.53 1.20
N GLU A 16 -12.07 -3.13 2.02
CA GLU A 16 -13.48 -3.50 1.86
C GLU A 16 -14.09 -2.92 0.59
N VAL A 17 -13.74 -1.69 0.20
CA VAL A 17 -14.22 -1.05 -1.04
C VAL A 17 -13.69 -1.83 -2.25
N TYR A 18 -12.41 -2.23 -2.23
CA TYR A 18 -11.83 -3.06 -3.27
C TYR A 18 -12.52 -4.42 -3.40
N ARG A 19 -12.88 -5.03 -2.26
CA ARG A 19 -13.59 -6.31 -2.22
C ARG A 19 -15.03 -6.19 -2.69
N ALA A 20 -15.72 -5.13 -2.29
CA ALA A 20 -17.12 -4.87 -2.63
C ALA A 20 -17.31 -4.51 -4.10
N SER A 21 -16.33 -3.84 -4.71
CA SER A 21 -16.37 -3.39 -6.10
C SER A 21 -15.50 -4.23 -7.04
N ALA A 22 -15.14 -5.46 -6.64
CA ALA A 22 -14.20 -6.29 -7.37
C ALA A 22 -14.72 -6.66 -8.77
N ASP A 23 -16.02 -6.89 -8.90
CA ASP A 23 -16.71 -7.17 -10.16
C ASP A 23 -16.54 -6.05 -11.19
N VAL A 24 -16.56 -4.80 -10.75
CA VAL A 24 -16.33 -3.61 -11.60
C VAL A 24 -14.84 -3.35 -11.82
N LEU A 25 -14.02 -3.50 -10.78
CA LEU A 25 -12.61 -3.13 -10.83
C LEU A 25 -11.75 -4.15 -11.59
N VAL A 26 -11.98 -5.45 -11.42
CA VAL A 26 -11.13 -6.51 -12.02
C VAL A 26 -11.03 -6.40 -13.56
N PRO A 27 -12.13 -6.19 -14.32
CA PRO A 27 -12.03 -6.02 -15.78
C PRO A 27 -11.23 -4.79 -16.21
N ILE A 28 -11.29 -3.71 -15.42
CA ILE A 28 -10.58 -2.46 -15.69
C ILE A 28 -9.10 -2.62 -15.38
N LEU A 29 -8.78 -3.15 -14.19
CA LEU A 29 -7.41 -3.39 -13.74
C LEU A 29 -6.70 -4.39 -14.65
N GLY A 30 -7.37 -5.45 -15.08
CA GLY A 30 -6.79 -6.41 -16.02
C GLY A 30 -6.36 -5.76 -17.35
N ARG A 31 -7.09 -4.76 -17.85
CA ARG A 31 -6.69 -4.00 -19.05
C ARG A 31 -5.49 -3.09 -18.77
N LEU A 32 -5.50 -2.38 -17.65
CA LEU A 32 -4.40 -1.53 -17.22
C LEU A 32 -3.09 -2.32 -17.03
N PHE A 33 -3.14 -3.46 -16.37
CA PHE A 33 -1.97 -4.31 -16.13
C PHE A 33 -1.39 -4.85 -17.44
N ARG A 34 -2.25 -5.33 -18.35
CA ARG A 34 -1.81 -5.74 -19.69
C ARG A 34 -1.16 -4.58 -20.45
N ALA A 35 -1.72 -3.37 -20.37
CA ALA A 35 -1.14 -2.20 -21.00
C ALA A 35 0.24 -1.85 -20.42
N THR A 36 0.44 -1.99 -19.11
CA THR A 36 1.76 -1.81 -18.47
C THR A 36 2.82 -2.72 -19.08
N PHE A 37 2.51 -4.00 -19.29
CA PHE A 37 3.44 -4.94 -19.92
C PHE A 37 3.58 -4.70 -21.44
N GLN A 38 2.51 -4.39 -22.16
CA GLN A 38 2.58 -4.18 -23.61
C GLN A 38 3.33 -2.91 -23.98
N LEU A 39 3.13 -1.83 -23.23
CA LEU A 39 3.74 -0.53 -23.47
C LEU A 39 5.08 -0.36 -22.75
N GLN A 40 5.50 -1.35 -21.95
CA GLN A 40 6.67 -1.25 -21.06
C GLN A 40 6.63 0.02 -20.20
N TYR A 41 5.42 0.41 -19.77
CA TYR A 41 5.16 1.65 -19.05
C TYR A 41 4.51 1.36 -17.71
N TYR A 42 5.24 1.67 -16.64
CA TYR A 42 4.75 1.56 -15.27
C TYR A 42 4.33 2.95 -14.76
N PRO A 43 3.04 3.15 -14.39
CA PRO A 43 2.56 4.44 -13.90
C PRO A 43 3.37 4.97 -12.73
N GLU A 44 3.74 6.26 -12.76
CA GLU A 44 4.59 6.85 -11.72
C GLU A 44 3.93 6.81 -10.33
N CYS A 45 2.60 6.97 -10.27
CA CYS A 45 1.84 6.88 -9.02
C CYS A 45 1.92 5.50 -8.35
N TRP A 46 2.17 4.44 -9.11
CA TRP A 46 2.32 3.08 -8.57
C TRP A 46 3.71 2.83 -7.97
N LYS A 47 4.69 3.68 -8.30
CA LYS A 47 6.06 3.64 -7.76
C LYS A 47 6.19 4.40 -6.44
N ILE A 48 5.19 5.21 -6.09
CA ILE A 48 5.16 5.97 -4.84
C ILE A 48 4.80 5.02 -3.70
N SER A 49 5.57 5.10 -2.62
CA SER A 49 5.30 4.38 -1.38
C SER A 49 5.40 5.32 -0.18
N ASP A 50 4.45 5.20 0.74
CA ASP A 50 4.52 5.92 2.01
C ASP A 50 5.31 5.07 3.00
N THR A 51 6.38 5.61 3.58
CA THR A 51 7.15 4.87 4.59
C THR A 51 6.69 5.27 5.98
N VAL A 52 6.04 4.35 6.69
CA VAL A 52 5.69 4.54 8.10
C VAL A 52 6.80 3.96 8.96
N VAL A 53 7.30 4.77 9.90
CA VAL A 53 8.34 4.36 10.84
C VAL A 53 7.71 3.84 12.13
N LEU A 54 7.85 2.54 12.40
CA LEU A 54 7.32 1.91 13.61
C LEU A 54 8.43 1.63 14.63
N ARG A 55 8.10 1.82 15.91
CA ARG A 55 8.96 1.45 17.05
C ARG A 55 9.00 -0.07 17.22
N LYS A 56 10.19 -0.63 17.45
CA LYS A 56 10.35 -2.05 17.79
C LYS A 56 10.02 -2.27 19.28
N PRO A 57 9.19 -3.26 19.63
CA PRO A 57 8.94 -3.58 21.03
C PRO A 57 10.23 -4.08 21.71
N GLY A 58 10.40 -3.74 22.99
CA GLY A 58 11.55 -4.19 23.79
C GLY A 58 12.84 -3.40 23.60
N LYS A 59 12.80 -2.22 22.96
CA LYS A 59 13.92 -1.26 22.95
C LYS A 59 13.69 -0.19 24.00
N THR A 60 14.70 0.07 24.80
CA THR A 60 14.71 1.06 25.89
C THR A 60 15.21 2.41 25.42
N ASP A 61 16.08 2.43 24.41
CA ASP A 61 16.60 3.66 23.80
C ASP A 61 16.07 3.81 22.36
N TYR A 62 15.30 4.87 22.14
CA TYR A 62 14.70 5.24 20.86
C TYR A 62 15.39 6.43 20.18
N THR A 63 16.60 6.79 20.63
CA THR A 63 17.48 7.75 19.96
C THR A 63 18.31 7.09 18.85
N VAL A 64 18.48 5.77 18.91
CA VAL A 64 19.19 4.97 17.90
C VAL A 64 18.26 4.45 16.80
N ALA A 65 18.65 4.65 15.54
CA ALA A 65 17.89 4.21 14.35
C ALA A 65 17.51 2.71 14.37
N LYS A 66 18.33 1.86 14.99
CA LYS A 66 18.09 0.41 15.12
C LYS A 66 16.82 0.07 15.92
N ALA A 67 16.31 1.00 16.72
CA ALA A 67 15.07 0.86 17.50
C ALA A 67 13.80 1.03 16.66
N TYR A 68 13.92 1.45 15.41
CA TYR A 68 12.82 1.60 14.48
C TYR A 68 12.87 0.55 13.36
N ARG A 69 11.72 0.32 12.74
CA ARG A 69 11.57 -0.40 11.47
C ARG A 69 10.72 0.46 10.54
N GLY A 70 11.24 0.79 9.36
CA GLY A 70 10.43 1.36 8.30
C GLY A 70 9.57 0.28 7.67
N ILE A 71 8.30 0.59 7.41
CA ILE A 71 7.42 -0.22 6.58
C ILE A 71 7.00 0.64 5.40
N ALA A 72 7.42 0.24 4.20
CA ALA A 72 6.96 0.84 2.96
C ALA A 72 5.55 0.33 2.67
N LEU A 73 4.64 1.27 2.51
CA LEU A 73 3.25 1.08 2.17
C LEU A 73 3.13 1.38 0.68
N LEU A 74 2.63 0.43 -0.12
CA LEU A 74 2.38 0.64 -1.55
C LEU A 74 0.88 0.74 -1.82
N SER A 75 0.51 1.39 -2.93
CA SER A 75 -0.88 1.43 -3.41
C SER A 75 -1.46 0.02 -3.54
N CYS A 76 -2.77 -0.14 -3.28
CA CYS A 76 -3.39 -1.45 -3.43
C CYS A 76 -3.24 -1.95 -4.87
N LEU A 77 -3.31 -1.06 -5.86
CA LEU A 77 -3.15 -1.41 -7.27
C LEU A 77 -1.75 -1.96 -7.58
N SER A 78 -0.69 -1.33 -7.06
CA SER A 78 0.68 -1.82 -7.25
C SER A 78 0.99 -3.10 -6.47
N LYS A 79 0.21 -3.44 -5.44
CA LYS A 79 0.28 -4.74 -4.75
C LYS A 79 -0.46 -5.86 -5.49
N ILE A 80 -1.45 -5.53 -6.32
CA ILE A 80 -2.29 -6.51 -7.04
C ILE A 80 -1.68 -6.89 -8.39
N LEU A 81 -0.96 -5.96 -9.05
CA LEU A 81 -0.17 -6.21 -10.26
C LEU A 81 0.92 -7.25 -10.02
#